data_AF-A0A368GAB4-F1
#
_entry.id   AF-A0A368GAB4-F1
#
_cell.length_a   1.000
_cell.length_b   1.000
_cell.length_c   1.000
_cell.angle_alpha   90.00
_cell.angle_beta   90.00
_cell.angle_gamma   90.00
#
_symmetry.space_group_name_H-M   'P 1'
#
loop_
_entity.id
_entity.type
_entity.pdbx_description
1 polymer ?
#
loop_
_entity_poly.entity_id
_entity_poly.type
_entity_poly.pdbx_seq_one_letter_code
_entity_poly.pdbx_strand_id
1 'polypeptide(L)'
;MILPQVSSMVYMMYAGASPSLASCEDGRIFDSGLEEKEVCELYHQIPAENCSSPSLKYQFKSVNVEWNHFCWNSKAIKNSISIQMLGVLGGSLVFGQISDLFGRRKGLLGTMAGMAVGWVFVAKSATLTQFTIARTVVGFFCGGSIA
;
A
#
# COMPACT_ATOMS: atom_id res chain seq x y z
N MET A 1 -6.11 -14.36 17.47
CA MET A 1 -6.47 -14.09 16.06
C MET A 1 -5.62 -12.95 15.49
N ILE A 2 -4.30 -13.13 15.55
CA ILE A 2 -3.29 -12.11 15.26
C ILE A 2 -2.75 -12.19 13.83
N LEU A 3 -2.88 -13.36 13.19
CA LEU A 3 -2.34 -13.62 11.86
C LEU A 3 -2.87 -12.67 10.77
N PRO A 4 -4.20 -12.48 10.57
CA PRO A 4 -4.69 -11.59 9.50
C PRO A 4 -4.37 -10.12 9.77
N GLN A 5 -4.35 -9.72 11.06
CA GLN A 5 -4.02 -8.35 11.47
C GLN A 5 -2.56 -8.02 11.17
N VAL A 6 -1.64 -8.86 11.66
CA VAL A 6 -0.19 -8.71 11.45
C VAL A 6 0.13 -8.84 9.97
N SER A 7 -0.48 -9.79 9.26
CA SER A 7 -0.31 -9.94 7.82
C SER A 7 -0.74 -8.69 7.05
N SER A 8 -1.82 -8.02 7.45
CA SER A 8 -2.26 -6.77 6.82
C SER A 8 -1.24 -5.65 6.98
N MET A 9 -0.70 -5.49 8.19
CA MET A 9 0.31 -4.48 8.50
C MET A 9 1.64 -4.75 7.79
N VAL A 10 2.11 -6.00 7.82
CA VAL A 10 3.31 -6.43 7.10
C VAL A 10 3.17 -6.21 5.60
N TYR A 11 1.99 -6.49 5.03
CA TYR A 11 1.75 -6.22 3.61
C TYR A 11 1.95 -4.75 3.26
N MET A 12 1.50 -3.79 4.08
CA MET A 12 1.62 -2.37 3.76
C MET A 12 3.08 -1.93 3.62
N MET A 13 3.99 -2.53 4.39
CA MET A 13 5.43 -2.29 4.30
C MET A 13 5.98 -2.68 2.93
N TYR A 14 5.65 -3.88 2.43
CA TYR A 14 6.11 -4.35 1.13
C TYR A 14 5.37 -3.68 -0.04
N ALA A 15 4.09 -3.38 0.12
CA ALA A 15 3.31 -2.70 -0.92
C ALA A 15 3.83 -1.29 -1.23
N GLY A 16 4.29 -0.56 -0.21
CA GLY A 16 4.77 0.83 -0.36
C GLY A 16 6.23 1.00 -0.74
N ALA A 17 6.98 -0.09 -0.98
CA ALA A 17 8.36 0.02 -1.40
C ALA A 17 8.43 0.47 -2.87
N SER A 18 9.13 1.59 -3.10
CA SER A 18 9.44 2.07 -4.44
C SER A 18 10.46 1.13 -5.09
N PRO A 19 10.27 0.75 -6.37
CA PRO A 19 11.34 0.16 -7.16
C PRO A 19 12.36 1.22 -7.55
N SER A 20 13.62 0.82 -7.67
CA SER A 20 14.68 1.68 -8.22
C SER A 20 14.74 1.48 -9.74
N LEU A 21 14.95 2.55 -10.50
CA LEU A 21 15.16 2.47 -11.95
C LEU A 21 16.58 1.96 -12.23
N ALA A 22 16.71 0.84 -12.94
CA ALA A 22 18.02 0.22 -13.22
C ALA A 22 18.60 0.68 -14.56
N SER A 23 17.80 0.59 -15.62
CA SER A 23 18.24 0.97 -16.96
C SER A 23 17.08 1.26 -17.90
N CYS A 24 17.36 1.98 -18.98
CA CYS A 24 16.50 1.98 -20.16
C CYS A 24 17.00 0.92 -21.15
N GLU A 25 16.10 0.36 -21.95
CA GLU A 25 16.40 -0.66 -22.98
C GLU A 25 17.49 -0.20 -23.97
N ASP A 26 17.62 1.10 -24.21
CA ASP A 26 18.63 1.74 -25.08
C ASP A 26 20.07 1.75 -24.50
N GLY A 27 20.38 0.87 -23.54
CA GLY A 27 21.72 0.70 -22.97
C GLY A 27 22.15 1.78 -21.98
N ARG A 28 21.25 2.68 -21.57
CA ARG A 28 21.52 3.66 -20.50
C ARG A 28 21.30 3.03 -19.13
N ILE A 29 22.38 2.86 -18.39
CA ILE A 29 22.39 2.31 -17.04
C ILE A 29 22.39 3.48 -16.07
N PHE A 30 21.44 3.51 -15.14
CA PHE A 30 21.47 4.47 -14.04
C PHE A 30 22.43 3.92 -12.98
N ASP A 31 23.40 4.75 -12.58
CA ASP A 31 24.42 4.33 -11.63
C ASP A 31 23.76 4.02 -10.27
N SER A 32 24.12 2.86 -9.69
CA SER A 32 23.52 2.31 -8.48
C SER A 32 23.90 3.06 -7.21
N GLY A 33 24.83 4.03 -7.32
CA GLY A 33 25.26 4.91 -6.23
C GLY A 33 24.45 6.21 -6.07
N LEU A 34 23.58 6.56 -7.03
CA LEU A 34 22.74 7.77 -6.93
C LEU A 34 21.49 7.55 -6.07
N GLU A 35 20.98 8.61 -5.45
CA GLU A 35 19.71 8.55 -4.74
C GLU A 35 18.55 8.29 -5.71
N GLU A 36 17.51 7.57 -5.25
CA GLU A 36 16.32 7.27 -6.07
C GLU A 36 15.66 8.54 -6.65
N LYS A 37 15.80 9.68 -5.97
CA LYS A 37 15.29 10.98 -6.43
C LYS A 37 16.05 11.51 -7.63
N GLU A 38 17.38 11.45 -7.59
CA GLU A 38 18.25 11.93 -8.67
C GLU A 38 18.06 11.09 -9.93
N VAL A 39 17.94 9.78 -9.77
CA VAL A 39 17.63 8.86 -10.88
C VAL A 39 16.29 9.21 -11.53
N CYS A 40 15.28 9.57 -10.73
CA CYS A 40 13.98 10.00 -11.23
C CYS A 40 14.00 11.37 -11.91
N GLU A 41 14.83 12.31 -11.44
CA GLU A 41 15.03 13.60 -12.11
C GLU A 41 15.70 13.42 -13.47
N LEU A 42 16.73 12.56 -13.55
CA LEU A 42 17.38 12.19 -14.80
C LEU A 42 16.40 11.53 -15.78
N TYR A 43 15.56 10.61 -15.29
CA TYR A 43 14.53 9.97 -16.11
C TYR A 43 13.55 10.99 -16.70
N HIS A 44 13.12 11.97 -15.92
CA HIS A 44 12.20 13.03 -16.40
C HIS A 44 12.83 13.97 -17.44
N GLN A 45 14.15 14.13 -17.43
CA GLN A 45 14.87 14.93 -18.42
C GLN A 45 15.08 14.19 -19.75
N ILE A 46 14.93 12.85 -19.76
CA ILE A 46 15.08 12.05 -20.97
C ILE A 46 13.75 12.09 -21.76
N PRO A 47 13.77 12.49 -23.05
CA PRO A 47 12.57 12.45 -23.88
C PRO A 47 12.09 11.00 -24.06
N ALA A 48 10.76 10.80 -24.12
CA ALA A 48 10.13 9.48 -24.17
C ALA A 48 10.59 8.59 -25.34
N GLU A 49 11.08 9.20 -26.42
CA GLU A 49 11.64 8.49 -27.58
C GLU A 49 12.95 7.75 -27.28
N ASN A 50 13.70 8.19 -26.26
CA ASN A 50 15.00 7.62 -25.85
C ASN A 50 14.88 6.63 -24.66
N CYS A 51 13.67 6.32 -24.20
CA CYS A 51 13.44 5.31 -23.19
C CYS A 51 12.02 4.74 -23.32
N SER A 52 11.85 3.84 -24.29
CA SER A 52 10.55 3.23 -24.61
C SER A 52 10.06 2.25 -23.53
N SER A 53 10.98 1.58 -22.82
CA SER A 53 10.64 0.73 -21.68
C SER A 53 11.70 0.86 -20.55
N PRO A 54 11.33 1.38 -19.37
CA PRO A 54 12.23 1.45 -18.22
C PRO A 54 12.31 0.09 -17.53
N SER A 55 13.53 -0.41 -17.32
CA SER A 55 13.79 -1.60 -16.51
C SER A 55 13.84 -1.21 -15.03
N LEU A 56 12.97 -1.83 -14.24
CA LEU A 56 12.88 -1.61 -12.80
C LEU A 56 13.66 -2.69 -12.06
N LYS A 57 14.57 -2.29 -11.18
CA LYS A 57 15.25 -3.18 -10.24
C LYS A 57 14.47 -3.17 -8.94
N TYR A 58 13.96 -4.34 -8.57
CA TYR A 58 13.20 -4.52 -7.34
C TYR A 58 13.56 -5.87 -6.70
N GLN A 59 13.58 -5.92 -5.37
CA GLN A 59 13.78 -7.19 -4.64
C GLN A 59 12.48 -8.01 -4.55
N PHE A 60 11.33 -7.34 -4.65
CA PHE A 60 10.00 -7.94 -4.61
C PHE A 60 9.04 -7.12 -5.47
N LYS A 61 8.07 -7.78 -6.10
CA LYS A 61 7.06 -7.13 -6.94
C LYS A 61 6.06 -6.42 -6.02
N SER A 62 6.25 -5.11 -5.83
CA SER A 62 5.36 -4.27 -5.02
C SER A 62 4.17 -3.73 -5.84
N VAL A 63 3.18 -3.18 -5.13
CA VAL A 63 2.04 -2.45 -5.71
C VAL A 63 2.52 -1.33 -6.66
N ASN A 64 3.60 -0.64 -6.31
CA ASN A 64 4.23 0.36 -7.19
C ASN A 64 4.63 -0.23 -8.56
N VAL A 65 5.21 -1.42 -8.57
CA VAL A 65 5.66 -2.09 -9.81
C VAL A 65 4.47 -2.57 -10.63
N GLU A 66 3.45 -3.13 -9.98
CA GLU A 66 2.27 -3.66 -10.67
C GLU A 66 1.45 -2.58 -11.39
N TRP A 67 1.30 -1.41 -10.76
CA TRP A 67 0.58 -0.28 -11.33
C TRP A 67 1.48 0.75 -12.05
N ASN A 68 2.76 0.43 -12.32
CA ASN A 68 3.73 1.31 -12.97
C ASN A 68 3.82 2.72 -12.36
N HIS A 69 3.65 2.82 -11.04
CA HIS A 69 3.79 4.07 -10.31
C HIS A 69 5.20 4.16 -9.73
N PHE A 70 6.13 4.71 -10.49
CA PHE A 70 7.49 5.02 -10.04
C PHE A 70 7.72 6.54 -10.00
N CYS A 71 8.82 6.98 -9.39
CA CYS A 71 9.16 8.40 -9.23
C CYS A 71 8.06 9.22 -8.51
N TRP A 72 7.67 10.39 -9.04
CA TRP A 72 6.70 11.29 -8.39
C TRP A 72 5.37 10.60 -8.05
N ASN A 73 4.94 9.67 -8.90
CA ASN A 73 3.70 8.91 -8.69
C ASN A 73 3.78 7.93 -7.52
N SER A 74 4.98 7.54 -7.06
CA SER A 74 5.17 6.75 -5.84
C SER A 74 4.64 7.47 -4.59
N LYS A 75 4.64 8.81 -4.61
CA LYS A 75 4.10 9.63 -3.51
C LYS A 75 2.59 9.39 -3.31
N ALA A 76 1.84 9.10 -4.38
CA ALA A 76 0.42 8.79 -4.29
C ALA A 76 0.15 7.47 -3.53
N ILE A 77 1.03 6.48 -3.69
CA ILE A 77 0.94 5.20 -2.98
C ILE A 77 1.28 5.38 -1.50
N LYS A 78 2.36 6.12 -1.21
CA LYS A 78 2.71 6.46 0.18
C LYS A 78 1.57 7.23 0.87
N ASN A 79 0.96 8.20 0.19
CA ASN A 79 -0.19 8.93 0.71
C ASN A 79 -1.40 8.01 0.96
N SER A 80 -1.63 7.04 0.07
CA SER A 80 -2.69 6.03 0.25
C SER A 80 -2.48 5.17 1.48
N ILE A 81 -1.24 4.78 1.79
CA ILE A 81 -0.91 4.03 3.02
C ILE A 81 -1.17 4.90 4.26
N SER A 82 -0.83 6.19 4.22
CA SER A 82 -1.15 7.12 5.31
C SER A 82 -2.65 7.20 5.58
N ILE A 83 -3.48 7.24 4.53
CA ILE A 83 -4.96 7.22 4.65
C ILE A 83 -5.43 5.88 5.25
N GLN A 84 -4.84 4.76 4.85
CA GLN A 84 -5.16 3.45 5.44
C GLN A 84 -4.86 3.41 6.95
N MET A 85 -3.75 4.00 7.38
CA MET A 85 -3.38 4.10 8.80
C MET A 85 -4.34 5.00 9.60
N LEU A 86 -4.85 6.08 8.99
CA LEU A 86 -5.93 6.88 9.61
C LEU A 86 -7.20 6.03 9.80
N GLY A 87 -7.52 5.16 8.85
CA GLY A 87 -8.59 4.18 8.99
C GLY A 87 -8.39 3.26 10.20
N VAL A 88 -7.18 2.73 10.38
CA VAL A 88 -6.82 1.88 11.54
C VAL A 88 -7.02 2.63 12.86
N LEU A 89 -6.51 3.87 12.94
CA LEU A 89 -6.66 4.71 14.14
C LEU A 89 -8.14 4.98 14.45
N GLY A 90 -8.92 5.41 13.45
CA GLY A 90 -10.36 5.63 13.61
C GLY A 90 -11.09 4.37 14.07
N GLY A 91 -10.69 3.22 13.53
CA GLY A 91 -11.22 1.91 13.91
C GLY A 91 -11.00 1.57 15.37
N SER A 92 -9.76 1.74 15.86
CA SER A 92 -9.43 1.48 17.26
C SER A 92 -10.20 2.36 18.24
N LEU A 93 -10.41 3.64 17.89
CA LEU A 93 -11.16 4.57 18.75
C LEU A 93 -12.63 4.20 18.84
N VAL A 94 -13.28 3.96 17.70
CA VAL A 94 -14.72 3.67 17.63
C VAL A 94 -15.02 2.31 18.25
N PHE A 95 -14.31 1.26 17.85
CA PHE A 95 -14.57 -0.08 18.37
C PHE A 95 -14.07 -0.28 19.80
N GLY A 96 -13.09 0.49 20.27
CA GLY A 96 -12.73 0.52 21.69
C GLY A 96 -13.94 0.90 22.55
N GLN A 97 -14.60 2.01 22.23
CA GLN A 97 -15.80 2.45 22.96
C GLN A 97 -16.97 1.47 22.81
N ILE A 98 -17.17 0.90 21.60
CA ILE A 98 -18.23 -0.09 21.37
C ILE A 98 -17.98 -1.38 22.15
N SER A 99 -16.72 -1.81 22.28
CA SER A 99 -16.31 -2.99 23.03
C SER A 99 -16.65 -2.85 24.53
N ASP A 100 -16.46 -1.65 25.07
CA ASP A 100 -16.79 -1.32 26.46
C ASP A 100 -18.30 -1.30 26.71
N LEU A 101 -19.11 -0.84 25.74
CA LEU A 101 -20.57 -0.72 25.87
C LEU A 101 -21.33 -2.02 25.56
N PHE A 102 -20.93 -2.74 24.52
CA PHE A 102 -21.67 -3.90 23.97
C PHE A 102 -21.06 -5.25 24.37
N GLY A 103 -19.90 -5.23 25.02
CA GLY A 103 -19.14 -6.38 25.46
C GLY A 103 -18.14 -6.87 24.39
N ARG A 104 -16.91 -7.12 24.84
CA ARG A 104 -15.73 -7.45 24.02
C ARG A 104 -15.93 -8.59 23.01
N ARG A 105 -16.69 -9.63 23.36
CA ARG A 105 -16.90 -10.80 22.49
C ARG A 105 -17.71 -10.47 21.23
N LYS A 106 -18.74 -9.61 21.36
CA LYS A 106 -19.60 -9.23 20.24
C LYS A 106 -18.89 -8.24 19.30
N GLY A 107 -18.12 -7.30 19.88
CA GLY A 107 -17.26 -6.40 19.10
C GLY A 107 -16.22 -7.13 18.26
N LEU A 108 -15.57 -8.16 18.84
CA LEU A 108 -14.60 -8.98 18.13
C LEU A 108 -15.23 -9.75 16.95
N LEU A 109 -16.41 -10.35 17.14
CA LEU A 109 -17.14 -11.04 16.07
C LEU A 109 -17.54 -10.10 14.92
N GLY A 110 -17.97 -8.88 15.25
CA GLY A 110 -18.33 -7.85 14.25
C GLY A 110 -17.13 -7.41 13.42
N THR A 111 -16.00 -7.11 14.06
CA THR A 111 -14.77 -6.72 13.36
C THR A 111 -14.21 -7.85 12.49
N MET A 112 -14.33 -9.11 12.93
CA MET A 112 -13.97 -10.28 12.12
C MET A 112 -14.79 -10.39 10.83
N ALA A 113 -16.12 -10.27 10.94
CA ALA A 113 -17.00 -10.34 9.79
C ALA A 113 -16.70 -9.21 8.80
N GLY A 114 -16.52 -7.98 9.31
CA GLY A 114 -16.15 -6.82 8.50
C GLY A 114 -14.80 -6.99 7.80
N MET A 115 -13.80 -7.55 8.49
CA MET A 115 -12.49 -7.82 7.92
C MET A 115 -12.55 -8.87 6.81
N ALA A 116 -13.29 -9.96 7.01
CA ALA A 116 -13.48 -11.01 6.00
C ALA A 116 -14.12 -10.46 4.72
N VAL A 117 -15.19 -9.68 4.86
CA VAL A 117 -15.87 -9.03 3.73
C VAL A 117 -14.93 -8.03 3.04
N GLY A 118 -14.23 -7.19 3.81
CA GLY A 118 -13.30 -6.21 3.25
C GLY A 118 -12.16 -6.83 2.44
N TRP A 119 -11.62 -7.98 2.85
CA TRP A 119 -10.59 -8.69 2.07
C TRP A 119 -11.09 -9.21 0.73
N VAL A 120 -12.37 -9.62 0.64
CA VAL A 120 -12.98 -10.01 -0.65
C VAL A 120 -13.05 -8.81 -1.60
N PHE A 121 -13.37 -7.62 -1.10
CA PHE A 121 -13.34 -6.39 -1.90
C PHE A 121 -11.93 -6.03 -2.35
N VAL A 122 -10.93 -6.18 -1.48
CA VAL A 122 -9.51 -5.97 -1.83
C VAL A 122 -9.08 -6.93 -2.94
N ALA A 123 -9.51 -8.19 -2.92
CA ALA A 123 -9.15 -9.16 -3.95
C ALA A 123 -9.76 -8.85 -5.33
N LYS A 124 -10.84 -8.07 -5.38
CA LYS A 124 -11.53 -7.67 -6.63
C LYS A 124 -11.11 -6.30 -7.16
N SER A 125 -10.29 -5.53 -6.44
CA SER A 125 -9.94 -4.18 -6.86
C SER A 125 -8.99 -4.19 -8.05
N ALA A 126 -9.35 -3.50 -9.13
CA ALA A 126 -8.50 -3.33 -10.32
C ALA A 126 -7.78 -1.97 -10.35
N THR A 127 -8.29 -0.98 -9.62
CA THR A 127 -7.74 0.38 -9.58
C THR A 127 -7.17 0.71 -8.21
N LEU A 128 -6.16 1.59 -8.19
CA LEU A 128 -5.47 2.02 -6.97
C LEU A 128 -6.43 2.68 -5.96
N THR A 129 -7.40 3.45 -6.45
CA THR A 129 -8.40 4.11 -5.59
C THR A 129 -9.33 3.11 -4.92
N GLN A 130 -9.85 2.12 -5.67
CA GLN A 130 -10.67 1.04 -5.12
C GLN A 130 -9.90 0.20 -4.11
N PHE A 131 -8.64 -0.13 -4.44
CA PHE A 131 -7.75 -0.85 -3.54
C PHE A 131 -7.55 -0.09 -2.22
N THR A 132 -7.25 1.22 -2.29
CA THR A 132 -7.07 2.07 -1.10
C THR A 132 -8.33 2.17 -0.27
N ILE A 133 -9.50 2.39 -0.87
CA ILE A 133 -10.77 2.48 -0.13
C ILE A 133 -11.06 1.15 0.58
N ALA A 134 -10.98 0.02 -0.14
CA ALA A 134 -11.21 -1.30 0.43
C ALA A 134 -10.24 -1.59 1.58
N ARG A 135 -8.95 -1.25 1.41
CA ARG A 135 -7.93 -1.38 2.44
C ARG A 135 -8.15 -0.48 3.65
N THR A 136 -8.62 0.74 3.47
CA THR A 136 -8.94 1.64 4.59
C THR A 136 -10.11 1.09 5.41
N VAL A 137 -11.12 0.51 4.76
CA VAL A 137 -12.23 -0.18 5.43
C VAL A 137 -11.73 -1.40 6.21
N VAL A 138 -10.89 -2.25 5.59
CA VAL A 138 -10.23 -3.36 6.29
C VAL A 138 -9.37 -2.86 7.45
N GLY A 139 -8.65 -1.75 7.27
CA GLY A 139 -7.85 -1.09 8.29
C GLY A 139 -8.69 -0.66 9.49
N PHE A 140 -9.87 -0.06 9.25
CA PHE A 140 -10.83 0.31 10.29
C PHE A 140 -11.27 -0.90 11.13
N PHE A 141 -11.64 -2.01 10.50
CA PHE A 141 -11.98 -3.23 11.23
C PHE A 141 -10.75 -3.85 11.93
N CYS A 142 -9.57 -3.76 11.32
CA CYS A 142 -8.32 -4.22 11.93
C CYS A 142 -7.99 -3.46 13.21
N GLY A 143 -8.07 -2.12 13.19
CA GLY A 143 -7.88 -1.29 14.38
C GLY A 143 -8.87 -1.63 15.49
N GLY A 144 -10.13 -1.84 15.12
CA GLY A 144 -11.17 -2.22 16.09
C GLY A 144 -11.02 -3.62 16.68
N SER A 145 -10.32 -4.52 16.00
CA SER A 145 -10.03 -5.86 16.52
C SER A 145 -8.79 -5.92 17.43
N ILE A 146 -8.03 -4.82 17.51
CA ILE A 146 -6.83 -4.68 18.37
C ILE A 146 -7.21 -4.05 19.72
N ALA A 147 -8.23 -3.18 19.75
CA ALA A 147 -8.82 -2.60 20.96
C ALA A 147 -9.65 -3.66 21.73
#